data_AF-A0A6I1K219-F1
#
_entry.id   AF-A0A6I1K219-F1
#
_cell.length_a   1.000
_cell.length_b   1.000
_cell.length_c   1.000
_cell.angle_alpha   90.00
_cell.angle_beta   90.00
_cell.angle_gamma   90.00
#
_symmetry.space_group_name_H-M   'P 1'
#
loop_
_entity.id
_entity.type
_entity.pdbx_description
1 polymer ?
#
loop_
_entity_poly.entity_id
_entity_poly.type
_entity_poly.pdbx_seq_one_letter_code
_entity_poly.pdbx_strand_id
1 'polypeptide(L)'
;MIAEHLVGVCDVCLRRHHNIGYAPSDKHPVKWTCKPCLRAAEDPILVKKVYHMPRKRLDEFEEKALAAGGDNAGAYLDEIGKTDLAVLEAEEWEEFCARLLVGYANAMREMLANDTAPF
;
A
#
# COMPACT_ATOMS: atom_id res chain seq x y z
N MET A 1 19.66 10.70 -24.16
CA MET A 1 18.80 11.04 -23.00
C MET A 1 18.60 9.78 -22.20
N ILE A 2 19.29 9.67 -21.07
CA ILE A 2 19.12 8.56 -20.14
C ILE A 2 17.76 8.83 -19.48
N ALA A 3 16.82 7.89 -19.60
CA ALA A 3 15.54 8.00 -18.92
C ALA A 3 15.83 8.27 -17.44
N GLU A 4 15.51 9.48 -16.95
CA GLU A 4 15.33 9.72 -15.53
C GLU A 4 14.51 8.55 -15.03
N HIS A 5 15.07 7.79 -14.10
CA HIS A 5 14.42 6.63 -13.51
C HIS A 5 12.97 7.04 -13.24
N LEU A 6 11.99 6.39 -13.90
CA LEU A 6 10.59 6.60 -13.60
C LEU A 6 10.44 6.26 -12.11
N VAL A 7 10.46 7.28 -11.26
CA VAL A 7 10.23 7.17 -9.83
C VAL A 7 8.77 7.54 -9.67
N GLY A 8 7.95 6.52 -9.44
CA GLY A 8 6.54 6.68 -9.17
C GLY A 8 6.07 5.63 -8.18
N VAL A 9 4.78 5.67 -7.89
CA VAL A 9 4.13 4.82 -6.90
C VAL A 9 3.34 3.70 -7.56
N CYS A 10 3.15 2.62 -6.83
CA CYS A 10 2.30 1.51 -7.20
C CYS A 10 0.84 1.91 -6.99
N ASP A 11 0.00 1.75 -8.02
CA ASP A 11 -1.44 2.01 -7.99
C ASP A 11 -2.25 1.16 -6.99
N VAL A 12 -1.61 0.24 -6.27
CA VAL A 12 -2.24 -0.66 -5.30
C VAL A 12 -1.86 -0.32 -3.87
N CYS A 13 -0.56 -0.19 -3.59
CA CYS A 13 -0.06 -0.03 -2.23
C CYS A 13 0.63 1.31 -1.98
N LEU A 14 0.67 2.19 -2.98
CA LEU A 14 1.28 3.52 -2.95
C LEU A 14 2.79 3.56 -2.62
N ARG A 15 3.44 2.41 -2.40
CA ARG A 15 4.90 2.29 -2.35
C ARG A 15 5.51 2.39 -3.75
N ARG A 16 6.82 2.58 -3.84
CA ARG A 16 7.56 2.65 -5.10
C ARG A 16 7.20 1.49 -6.05
N HIS A 17 6.86 1.82 -7.30
CA HIS A 17 6.65 0.81 -8.33
C HIS A 17 7.97 0.23 -8.84
N HIS A 18 7.94 -0.94 -9.48
CA HIS A 18 9.14 -1.58 -10.04
C HIS A 18 9.26 -1.40 -11.57
N ASN A 19 8.71 -0.30 -12.11
CA ASN A 19 8.64 -0.02 -13.55
C ASN A 19 7.88 -1.12 -14.32
N ILE A 20 6.88 -1.70 -13.67
CA ILE A 20 6.02 -2.72 -14.26
C ILE A 20 4.69 -2.03 -14.56
N GLY A 21 4.35 -1.91 -15.83
CA GLY A 21 3.04 -1.44 -16.28
C GLY A 21 2.06 -2.59 -16.45
N TYR A 22 0.80 -2.37 -16.11
CA TYR A 22 -0.32 -3.27 -16.39
C TYR A 22 -1.44 -2.50 -17.09
N ALA A 23 -1.91 -3.02 -18.22
CA ALA A 23 -3.13 -2.60 -18.88
C ALA A 23 -3.84 -3.86 -19.42
N PRO A 24 -5.16 -4.01 -19.25
CA PRO A 24 -5.89 -5.19 -19.74
C PRO A 24 -6.01 -5.23 -21.27
N SER A 25 -5.83 -4.09 -21.96
CA SER A 25 -5.66 -4.02 -23.42
C SER A 25 -5.01 -2.69 -23.83
N ASP A 26 -4.70 -2.52 -25.12
CA ASP A 26 -4.04 -1.30 -25.63
C ASP A 26 -4.92 -0.03 -25.56
N LYS A 27 -6.21 -0.18 -25.24
CA LYS A 27 -7.17 0.94 -25.10
C LYS A 27 -7.20 1.53 -23.69
N HIS A 28 -6.47 0.92 -22.77
CA HIS A 28 -6.56 1.17 -21.34
C HIS A 28 -5.28 1.88 -20.85
N PRO A 29 -5.38 2.93 -20.00
CA PRO A 29 -4.19 3.55 -19.42
C PRO A 29 -3.35 2.54 -18.64
N VAL A 30 -2.03 2.71 -18.69
CA VAL A 30 -1.11 1.87 -17.94
C VAL A 30 -1.17 2.23 -16.45
N LYS A 31 -1.45 1.24 -15.60
CA LYS A 31 -1.24 1.33 -14.14
C LYS A 31 0.15 0.79 -13.79
N TRP A 32 0.89 1.51 -12.97
CA TRP A 32 2.23 1.13 -12.54
C TRP A 32 2.17 0.34 -11.24
N THR A 33 2.93 -0.75 -11.17
CA THR A 33 2.85 -1.68 -10.03
C THR A 33 4.21 -2.11 -9.50
N CYS A 34 4.24 -2.49 -8.23
CA CYS A 34 5.36 -3.17 -7.62
C CYS A 34 5.24 -4.70 -7.83
N LYS A 35 6.36 -5.40 -7.77
CA LYS A 35 6.43 -6.87 -7.90
C LYS A 35 5.49 -7.57 -6.90
N PRO A 36 5.42 -7.17 -5.62
CA PRO A 36 4.46 -7.75 -4.69
C PRO A 36 2.99 -7.60 -5.12
N CYS A 37 2.58 -6.44 -5.65
CA CYS A 37 1.18 -6.24 -6.08
C CYS A 37 0.87 -6.86 -7.45
N LEU A 38 1.90 -7.19 -8.24
CA LEU A 38 1.75 -8.01 -9.44
C LEU A 38 1.72 -9.53 -9.12
N ARG A 39 2.47 -9.96 -8.09
CA ARG A 39 2.74 -11.38 -7.78
C ARG A 39 2.19 -11.87 -6.45
N ALA A 40 1.40 -11.06 -5.73
CA ALA A 40 0.72 -11.50 -4.50
C ALA A 40 -0.07 -12.76 -4.86
N ALA A 41 0.15 -13.81 -4.05
CA ALA A 41 0.01 -15.21 -4.41
C ALA A 41 -1.36 -15.57 -5.00
N GLU A 42 -1.30 -16.28 -6.14
CA GLU A 42 -2.43 -16.87 -6.87
C GLU A 42 -3.57 -15.89 -7.22
N ASP A 43 -4.40 -16.29 -8.17
CA ASP A 43 -5.42 -15.43 -8.77
C ASP A 43 -6.29 -14.74 -7.69
N PRO A 44 -6.43 -13.40 -7.70
CA PRO A 44 -6.07 -12.47 -8.77
C PRO A 44 -4.87 -11.54 -8.51
N ILE A 45 -4.17 -11.24 -9.61
CA ILE A 45 -3.22 -10.12 -9.72
C ILE A 45 -3.89 -8.83 -9.22
N LEU A 46 -3.42 -8.27 -8.10
CA LEU A 46 -4.09 -7.16 -7.42
C LEU A 46 -4.27 -5.91 -8.30
N VAL A 47 -3.32 -5.63 -9.19
CA VAL A 47 -3.44 -4.48 -10.11
C VAL A 47 -4.66 -4.60 -11.04
N LYS A 48 -5.09 -5.82 -11.38
CA LYS A 48 -6.31 -6.06 -12.16
C LYS A 48 -7.57 -5.67 -11.38
N LYS A 49 -7.59 -5.91 -10.06
CA LYS A 49 -8.73 -5.55 -9.19
C LYS A 49 -8.92 -4.04 -9.10
N VAL A 50 -7.84 -3.30 -8.87
CA VAL A 50 -7.90 -1.83 -8.82
C VAL A 50 -8.08 -1.19 -10.19
N TYR A 51 -7.92 -1.94 -11.28
CA TYR A 51 -8.07 -1.42 -12.64
C TYR A 51 -9.52 -1.02 -12.93
N HIS A 52 -10.47 -1.85 -12.51
CA HIS A 52 -11.92 -1.66 -12.75
C HIS A 52 -12.66 -1.10 -11.53
N MET A 53 -11.95 -0.84 -10.43
CA MET A 53 -12.56 -0.35 -9.20
C MET A 53 -12.93 1.14 -9.35
N PRO A 54 -14.19 1.54 -9.04
CA PRO A 54 -14.54 2.94 -8.95
C PRO A 54 -13.69 3.65 -7.88
N ARG A 55 -13.29 4.89 -8.14
CA ARG A 55 -12.45 5.66 -7.21
C ARG A 55 -13.01 5.72 -5.79
N LYS A 56 -14.31 5.97 -5.64
CA LYS A 56 -14.97 5.97 -4.33
C LYS A 56 -14.75 4.67 -3.54
N ARG A 57 -14.81 3.52 -4.22
CA ARG A 57 -14.57 2.23 -3.56
C ARG A 57 -13.10 2.08 -3.20
N LEU A 58 -12.18 2.58 -4.02
CA LEU A 58 -10.76 2.57 -3.67
C LEU A 58 -10.50 3.43 -2.42
N ASP A 59 -11.08 4.62 -2.35
CA ASP A 59 -10.94 5.54 -1.20
C ASP A 59 -11.37 4.84 0.12
N GLU A 60 -12.47 4.06 0.10
CA GLU A 60 -12.92 3.26 1.26
C GLU A 60 -11.88 2.21 1.72
N PHE A 61 -11.14 1.60 0.78
CA PHE A 61 -10.05 0.68 1.13
C PHE A 61 -8.85 1.45 1.71
N GLU A 62 -8.51 2.60 1.12
CA GLU A 62 -7.38 3.42 1.57
C GLU A 62 -7.60 3.91 3.01
N GLU A 63 -8.81 4.35 3.36
CA GLU A 63 -9.17 4.75 4.72
C GLU A 63 -8.99 3.61 5.74
N LYS A 64 -9.47 2.40 5.43
CA LYS A 64 -9.31 1.24 6.31
C LYS A 64 -7.87 0.77 6.42
N ALA A 65 -7.12 0.81 5.31
CA ALA A 65 -5.71 0.48 5.32
C ALA A 65 -4.90 1.47 6.16
N LEU A 66 -5.29 2.76 6.16
CA LEU A 66 -4.65 3.77 7.00
C LEU A 66 -4.87 3.49 8.49
N ALA A 67 -6.08 3.10 8.88
CA ALA A 67 -6.37 2.67 10.25
C ALA A 67 -5.49 1.47 10.67
N ALA A 68 -5.42 0.43 9.83
CA ALA A 68 -4.56 -0.73 10.08
C ALA A 68 -3.06 -0.38 10.17
N GLY A 69 -2.60 0.59 9.37
CA GLY A 69 -1.26 1.16 9.50
C GLY A 69 -1.05 1.83 10.86
N GLY A 70 -2.01 2.64 11.30
CA GLY A 70 -2.03 3.26 12.62
C GLY A 70 -2.00 2.23 13.75
N ASP A 71 -2.80 1.18 13.67
CA ASP A 71 -2.82 0.09 14.66
C ASP A 71 -1.47 -0.63 14.73
N ASN A 72 -0.83 -0.89 13.58
CA ASN A 72 0.48 -1.54 13.54
C ASN A 72 1.58 -0.66 14.15
N ALA A 73 1.54 0.64 13.90
CA ALA A 73 2.46 1.60 14.46
C ALA A 73 2.19 1.86 15.97
N GLY A 74 0.92 1.84 16.38
CA GLY A 74 0.51 1.94 17.79
C GLY A 74 0.93 0.71 18.60
N ALA A 75 0.83 -0.50 18.03
CA ALA A 75 1.34 -1.71 18.69
C ALA A 75 2.84 -1.62 18.99
N TYR A 76 3.62 -0.94 18.12
CA TYR A 76 5.02 -0.68 18.40
C TYR A 76 5.25 0.28 19.57
N LEU A 77 4.42 1.33 19.68
CA LEU A 77 4.42 2.23 20.82
C LEU A 77 4.15 1.49 22.14
N ASP A 78 3.21 0.54 22.11
CA ASP A 78 2.91 -0.34 23.25
C ASP A 78 4.10 -1.28 23.55
N GLU A 79 4.76 -1.84 22.52
CA GLU A 79 5.95 -2.71 22.67
C GLU A 79 7.10 -1.99 23.39
N ILE A 80 7.34 -0.71 23.08
CA ILE A 80 8.43 0.08 23.70
C ILE A 80 7.97 0.86 24.94
N GLY A 81 6.69 0.79 25.30
CA GLY A 81 6.12 1.47 26.46
C GLY A 81 6.11 3.00 26.35
N LYS A 82 6.06 3.57 25.14
CA LYS A 82 6.03 5.02 24.89
C LYS A 82 4.79 5.40 24.10
N THR A 83 3.93 6.26 24.63
CA THR A 83 2.72 6.73 23.93
C THR A 83 2.80 8.19 23.47
N ASP A 84 3.73 8.97 24.01
CA ASP A 84 4.01 10.34 23.57
C ASP A 84 5.05 10.33 22.44
N LEU A 85 4.63 10.71 21.23
CA LEU A 85 5.50 10.75 20.06
C LEU A 85 6.65 11.76 20.23
N ALA A 86 6.52 12.75 21.11
CA ALA A 86 7.56 13.75 21.34
C ALA A 86 8.78 13.21 22.10
N VAL A 87 8.67 12.04 22.74
CA VAL A 87 9.77 11.40 23.49
C VAL A 87 10.42 10.23 22.73
N LEU A 88 10.03 10.03 21.47
CA LEU A 88 10.68 9.05 20.61
C LEU A 88 12.07 9.52 20.20
N GLU A 89 13.02 8.60 20.28
CA GLU A 89 14.32 8.77 19.66
C GLU A 89 14.18 8.67 18.13
N ALA A 90 15.17 9.17 17.39
CA ALA A 90 15.12 9.21 15.92
C ALA A 90 14.85 7.83 15.30
N GLU A 91 15.51 6.78 15.79
CA GLU A 91 15.34 5.41 15.31
C GLU A 91 13.93 4.86 15.60
N GLU A 92 13.35 5.22 16.75
CA GLU A 92 11.99 4.80 17.13
C GLU A 92 10.93 5.52 16.26
N TRP A 93 11.17 6.80 15.93
CA TRP A 93 10.31 7.54 15.01
C TRP A 93 10.35 6.95 13.59
N GLU A 94 11.54 6.60 13.11
CA GLU A 94 11.71 5.95 11.81
C GLU A 94 11.00 4.59 11.75
N GLU A 95 11.15 3.77 12.80
CA GLU A 95 10.47 2.48 12.90
C GLU A 95 8.94 2.63 12.99
N PHE A 96 8.44 3.59 13.77
CA PHE A 96 7.02 3.93 13.83
C PHE A 96 6.47 4.25 12.43
N CYS A 97 7.14 5.15 11.70
CA CYS A 97 6.75 5.52 10.33
C CYS A 97 6.82 4.34 9.36
N ALA A 98 7.86 3.50 9.48
CA ALA A 98 8.01 2.31 8.65
C ALA A 98 6.88 1.31 8.89
N ARG A 99 6.53 1.05 10.15
CA ARG A 99 5.41 0.16 10.53
C ARG A 99 4.07 0.70 10.05
N LEU A 100 3.82 1.99 10.16
CA LEU A 100 2.61 2.63 9.61
C LEU A 100 2.47 2.34 8.11
N LEU A 101 3.52 2.64 7.34
CA LEU A 101 3.51 2.46 5.89
C LEU A 101 3.41 0.98 5.48
N VAL A 102 4.08 0.10 6.21
CA VAL A 102 4.04 -1.35 5.96
C VAL A 102 2.66 -1.92 6.29
N GLY A 103 2.07 -1.53 7.43
CA GLY A 103 0.72 -1.91 7.83
C GLY A 103 -0.32 -1.50 6.79
N TYR A 104 -0.28 -0.24 6.34
CA TYR A 104 -1.11 0.25 5.24
C TYR A 104 -0.96 -0.63 3.98
N ALA A 105 0.28 -0.82 3.52
CA ALA A 105 0.54 -1.52 2.28
C ALA A 105 0.13 -3.01 2.34
N ASN A 106 0.20 -3.63 3.52
CA ASN A 106 -0.22 -5.01 3.74
C ASN A 106 -1.75 -5.12 3.79
N ALA A 107 -2.42 -4.24 4.53
CA ALA A 107 -3.88 -4.18 4.59
C ALA A 107 -4.51 -3.97 3.20
N MET A 108 -3.96 -3.06 2.39
CA MET A 108 -4.39 -2.88 1.00
C MET A 108 -4.31 -4.18 0.20
N ARG A 109 -3.20 -4.93 0.32
CA ARG A 109 -3.03 -6.19 -0.41
C ARG A 109 -4.01 -7.25 0.06
N GLU A 110 -4.21 -7.37 1.36
CA GLU A 110 -5.11 -8.34 1.96
C GLU A 110 -6.57 -8.08 1.59
N MET A 111 -7.05 -6.84 1.78
CA MET A 111 -8.42 -6.47 1.44
C MET A 111 -8.71 -6.66 -0.04
N LEU A 112 -7.77 -6.27 -0.91
CA LEU A 112 -7.91 -6.49 -2.34
C LEU A 112 -7.86 -7.98 -2.67
N ALA A 113 -6.94 -8.77 -2.09
CA ALA A 113 -6.88 -10.21 -2.34
C ALA A 113 -8.22 -10.89 -2.03
N ASN A 114 -8.83 -10.52 -0.91
CA ASN A 114 -10.05 -11.16 -0.38
C ASN A 114 -11.37 -10.52 -0.87
N ASP A 115 -11.30 -9.45 -1.67
CA ASP A 115 -12.46 -8.59 -2.00
C ASP A 115 -13.21 -8.04 -0.78
N THR A 116 -12.56 -8.07 0.39
CA THR A 116 -13.08 -7.55 1.64
C THR A 116 -12.61 -6.12 1.83
N ALA A 117 -13.35 -5.18 1.25
CA ALA A 117 -13.70 -4.01 2.06
C ALA A 117 -15.21 -3.92 2.11
N PRO A 118 -15.80 -4.42 3.20
CA PRO A 118 -17.18 -4.11 3.51
C PRO A 118 -17.19 -3.28 4.79
N PHE A 119 -18.13 -2.34 4.86
CA PHE A 119 -18.65 -1.74 6.09
C PHE A 119 -18.31 -2.58 7.33
#